data_AF-A0A560LE06-F1
#
_entry.id   AF-A0A560LE06-F1
#
_cell.length_a   1.000
_cell.length_b   1.000
_cell.length_c   1.000
_cell.angle_alpha   90.00
_cell.angle_beta   90.00
_cell.angle_gamma   90.00
#
_symmetry.space_group_name_H-M   'P 1'
#
loop_
_entity.id
_entity.type
_entity.pdbx_description
1 polymer ?
#
loop_
_entity_poly.entity_id
_entity_poly.type
_entity_poly.pdbx_seq_one_letter_code
_entity_poly.pdbx_strand_id
1 'polypeptide(L)'
;MSCIPISSWTFAIRVWLAIILALFVSFWLQLEAPFTAAVTVAILAEPTRGQALEKAAFRMTGTVVGVIASVAITGLFSQTRDLMLAASAVWLGLCVFAAKLLDGYRAYAAVLTGYTVANVAIQQIDSPQRVFDAGMERGAAIAIGIISIAVVNVLLSAPDRHPRLATQLTAIHRRVRDYASAAFRGDRDNLATFLTLVRDIVGLRPDIASVAIESSSGPVSSAAARSAAVNLVAELQAARALNTASADVETDASASKMRELLRRDDDVCRDLLALRSTRWPSRSQRVPLYRSYGIAAETAVRAVLWFAIASMFFVWAGWSAASASLYLVAAIGALGVTTPNPRGYTAIALLGAPIAVVLAGILEFIVLDGADGFPVLTIALAPFMIGAALLTTSENPVWSGIGRINLIAIPTILAPSNPQSYNPEAFLFTSLFVIAAAAVLLAAQMLIPPVSDDKQRMRLLSEARGALGADNGNSESPEEAMFRDASRIGQFLSADGAQDSRGLAELLSCFDQSAMLRRCNAEPTQLVDASSREAT
;
A
#
# COMPACT_ATOMS: atom_id res chain seq x y z
N MET A 1 9.76 23.76 -19.58
CA MET A 1 9.83 22.28 -19.56
C MET A 1 11.03 21.90 -18.72
N SER A 2 10.82 21.58 -17.44
CA SER A 2 11.87 21.03 -16.58
C SER A 2 12.32 19.69 -17.19
N CYS A 3 13.63 19.54 -17.41
CA CYS A 3 14.20 18.31 -17.97
C CYS A 3 13.89 17.14 -17.02
N ILE A 4 13.34 16.05 -17.56
CA ILE A 4 13.03 14.83 -16.79
C ILE A 4 14.35 14.31 -16.18
N PRO A 5 14.41 14.01 -14.87
CA PRO A 5 15.65 13.62 -14.22
C PRO A 5 16.17 12.29 -14.77
N ILE A 6 17.50 12.13 -14.80
CA ILE A 6 18.15 10.91 -15.31
C ILE A 6 17.68 9.66 -14.56
N SER A 7 17.37 9.77 -13.26
CA SER A 7 16.84 8.67 -12.45
C SER A 7 15.47 8.16 -12.92
N SER A 8 14.63 9.03 -13.51
CA SER A 8 13.35 8.61 -14.09
C SER A 8 13.57 7.81 -15.38
N TRP A 9 14.52 8.23 -16.21
CA TRP A 9 14.88 7.50 -17.44
C TRP A 9 15.46 6.12 -17.14
N THR A 10 16.37 6.01 -16.16
CA THR A 10 16.93 4.71 -15.78
C THR A 10 15.86 3.78 -15.20
N PHE A 11 14.91 4.32 -14.41
CA PHE A 11 13.74 3.57 -13.96
C PHE A 11 12.90 3.06 -15.15
N ALA A 12 12.54 3.93 -16.09
CA ALA A 12 11.70 3.57 -17.22
C ALA A 12 12.34 2.52 -18.14
N ILE A 13 13.64 2.66 -18.43
CA ILE A 13 14.40 1.69 -19.23
C ILE A 13 14.46 0.33 -18.53
N ARG A 14 14.69 0.30 -17.21
CA ARG A 14 14.67 -0.95 -16.42
C ARG A 14 13.32 -1.64 -16.49
N VAL A 15 12.23 -0.89 -16.34
CA VAL A 15 10.86 -1.45 -16.43
C VAL A 15 10.61 -2.05 -17.80
N TRP A 16 10.95 -1.32 -18.87
CA TRP A 16 10.82 -1.82 -20.24
C TRP A 16 11.66 -3.10 -20.46
N LEU A 17 12.95 -3.10 -20.11
CA LEU A 17 13.81 -4.28 -20.23
C LEU A 17 13.26 -5.49 -19.47
N ALA A 18 12.71 -5.28 -18.27
CA ALA A 18 12.09 -6.35 -17.48
C ALA A 18 10.82 -6.90 -18.14
N ILE A 19 10.00 -6.05 -18.77
CA ILE A 19 8.83 -6.49 -19.54
C ILE A 19 9.25 -7.32 -20.73
N ILE A 20 10.27 -6.88 -21.47
CA ILE A 20 10.80 -7.61 -22.63
C ILE A 20 11.35 -8.97 -22.20
N LEU A 21 12.15 -9.03 -21.13
CA LEU A 21 12.65 -10.28 -20.59
C LEU A 21 11.51 -11.22 -20.17
N ALA A 22 10.47 -10.69 -19.53
CA ALA A 22 9.31 -11.48 -19.11
C ALA A 22 8.53 -12.05 -20.31
N LEU A 23 8.30 -11.24 -21.36
CA LEU A 23 7.65 -11.69 -22.59
C LEU A 23 8.51 -12.73 -23.31
N PHE A 24 9.81 -12.50 -23.43
CA PHE A 24 10.75 -13.42 -24.08
C PHE A 24 10.70 -14.82 -23.43
N VAL A 25 10.86 -14.88 -22.11
CA VAL A 25 10.82 -16.15 -21.37
C VAL A 25 9.44 -16.80 -21.45
N SER A 26 8.37 -16.01 -21.39
CA SER A 26 7.00 -16.56 -21.47
C SER A 26 6.67 -17.13 -22.84
N PHE A 27 7.13 -16.49 -23.92
CA PHE A 27 7.00 -17.04 -25.28
C PHE A 27 7.86 -18.28 -25.49
N TRP A 28 9.08 -18.30 -24.93
CA TRP A 28 9.94 -19.49 -24.98
C TRP A 28 9.28 -20.68 -24.29
N LEU A 29 8.66 -20.46 -23.13
CA LEU A 29 7.94 -21.48 -22.38
C LEU A 29 6.54 -21.78 -22.93
N GLN A 30 6.13 -21.12 -24.03
CA GLN A 30 4.84 -21.31 -24.70
C GLN A 30 3.63 -21.18 -23.74
N LEU A 31 3.68 -20.20 -22.83
CA LEU A 31 2.54 -19.93 -21.95
C LEU A 31 1.32 -19.45 -22.75
N GLU A 32 0.11 -19.87 -22.35
CA GLU A 32 -1.15 -19.43 -22.99
C GLU A 32 -1.35 -17.90 -22.89
N ALA A 33 -0.93 -17.28 -21.78
CA ALA A 33 -1.16 -15.86 -21.50
C ALA A 33 0.13 -15.10 -21.13
N PRO A 34 1.09 -14.91 -22.06
CA PRO A 34 2.40 -14.32 -21.76
C PRO A 34 2.31 -12.84 -21.37
N PHE A 35 1.28 -12.13 -21.82
CA PHE A 35 0.98 -10.76 -21.37
C PHE A 35 0.83 -10.64 -19.84
N THR A 36 0.43 -11.70 -19.15
CA THR A 36 0.30 -11.74 -17.68
C THR A 36 1.65 -11.49 -16.98
N ALA A 37 2.75 -11.98 -17.57
CA ALA A 37 4.08 -11.78 -17.04
C ALA A 37 4.51 -10.31 -17.20
N ALA A 38 4.25 -9.72 -18.37
CA ALA A 38 4.47 -8.29 -18.63
C ALA A 38 3.67 -7.39 -17.67
N VAL A 39 2.38 -7.67 -17.50
CA VAL A 39 1.51 -6.97 -16.55
C VAL A 39 2.02 -7.11 -15.11
N THR A 40 2.57 -8.27 -14.76
CA THR A 40 3.18 -8.48 -13.44
C THR A 40 4.40 -7.58 -13.23
N VAL A 41 5.28 -7.46 -14.22
CA VAL A 41 6.41 -6.52 -14.17
C VAL A 41 5.90 -5.08 -14.04
N ALA A 42 4.89 -4.70 -14.83
CA ALA A 42 4.28 -3.37 -14.76
C ALA A 42 3.70 -3.05 -13.37
N ILE A 43 3.03 -4.01 -12.73
CA ILE A 43 2.50 -3.85 -11.38
C ILE A 43 3.63 -3.76 -10.34
N LEU A 44 4.75 -4.46 -10.55
CA LEU A 44 5.92 -4.46 -9.67
C LEU A 44 6.92 -3.33 -9.95
N ALA A 45 6.62 -2.45 -10.90
CA ALA A 45 7.46 -1.33 -11.29
C ALA A 45 7.53 -0.27 -10.17
N GLU A 46 8.38 -0.56 -9.18
CA GLU A 46 8.70 0.34 -8.08
C GLU A 46 10.12 0.94 -8.27
N PRO A 47 10.35 2.18 -7.82
CA PRO A 47 11.60 2.88 -8.09
C PRO A 47 12.82 2.26 -7.40
N THR A 48 12.61 1.57 -6.27
CA THR A 48 13.67 0.97 -5.46
C THR A 48 13.61 -0.55 -5.46
N ARG A 49 14.75 -1.20 -5.27
CA ARG A 49 14.88 -2.66 -5.29
C ARG A 49 14.12 -3.31 -4.14
N GLY A 50 14.26 -2.79 -2.92
CA GLY A 50 13.59 -3.33 -1.72
C GLY A 50 12.07 -3.33 -1.85
N GLN A 51 11.50 -2.23 -2.33
CA GLN A 51 10.06 -2.10 -2.56
C GLN A 51 9.54 -3.08 -3.62
N ALA A 52 10.24 -3.22 -4.74
CA ALA A 52 9.86 -4.15 -5.80
C ALA A 52 9.86 -5.60 -5.31
N LEU A 53 10.90 -6.01 -4.56
CA LEU A 53 11.02 -7.37 -4.03
C LEU A 53 10.00 -7.67 -2.92
N GLU A 54 9.76 -6.72 -2.01
CA GLU A 54 8.72 -6.88 -0.98
C GLU A 54 7.34 -7.04 -1.64
N LYS A 55 7.01 -6.16 -2.59
CA LYS A 55 5.75 -6.24 -3.35
C LYS A 55 5.65 -7.56 -4.13
N ALA A 56 6.76 -8.05 -4.68
CA ALA A 56 6.82 -9.32 -5.41
C ALA A 56 6.54 -10.54 -4.51
N ALA A 57 7.15 -10.61 -3.32
CA ALA A 57 6.92 -11.70 -2.37
C ALA A 57 5.45 -11.77 -1.92
N PHE A 58 4.87 -10.61 -1.61
CA PHE A 58 3.46 -10.49 -1.29
C PHE A 58 2.54 -10.80 -2.48
N ARG A 59 2.98 -10.47 -3.69
CA ARG A 59 2.26 -10.83 -4.92
C ARG A 59 2.20 -12.34 -5.12
N MET A 60 3.33 -13.03 -4.97
CA MET A 60 3.37 -14.48 -5.09
C MET A 60 2.46 -15.14 -4.05
N THR A 61 2.56 -14.72 -2.79
CA THR A 61 1.74 -15.26 -1.69
C THR A 61 0.25 -15.06 -1.94
N GLY A 62 -0.18 -13.83 -2.28
CA GLY A 62 -1.59 -13.55 -2.55
C GLY A 62 -2.13 -14.28 -3.79
N THR A 63 -1.29 -14.53 -4.79
CA THR A 63 -1.67 -15.31 -5.96
C THR A 63 -1.93 -16.77 -5.60
N VAL A 64 -1.04 -17.39 -4.81
CA VAL A 64 -1.22 -18.79 -4.35
C VAL A 64 -2.52 -18.94 -3.57
N VAL A 65 -2.77 -18.06 -2.59
CA VAL A 65 -4.01 -18.08 -1.81
C VAL A 65 -5.23 -17.83 -2.70
N GLY A 66 -5.12 -16.90 -3.65
CA GLY A 66 -6.20 -16.58 -4.59
C GLY A 66 -6.54 -17.74 -5.52
N VAL A 67 -5.54 -18.45 -6.06
CA VAL A 67 -5.75 -19.63 -6.90
C VAL A 67 -6.41 -20.76 -6.11
N ILE A 68 -5.94 -21.04 -4.88
CA ILE A 68 -6.56 -22.04 -3.99
C ILE A 68 -8.04 -21.68 -3.73
N ALA A 69 -8.32 -20.43 -3.39
CA ALA A 69 -9.69 -19.96 -3.18
C ALA A 69 -10.54 -20.05 -4.47
N SER A 70 -9.95 -19.78 -5.63
CA SER A 70 -10.64 -19.89 -6.94
C SER A 70 -11.10 -21.32 -7.21
N VAL A 71 -10.21 -22.29 -7.00
CA VAL A 71 -10.51 -23.72 -7.17
C VAL A 71 -11.57 -24.16 -6.17
N ALA A 72 -11.46 -23.74 -4.91
CA ALA A 72 -12.44 -24.08 -3.87
C ALA A 72 -13.84 -23.51 -4.18
N ILE A 73 -13.93 -22.22 -4.52
CA ILE A 73 -15.21 -21.57 -4.86
C ILE A 73 -15.83 -22.21 -6.10
N THR A 74 -15.03 -22.47 -7.13
CA THR A 74 -15.50 -23.11 -8.36
C THR A 74 -15.96 -24.54 -8.10
N GLY A 75 -15.22 -25.31 -7.29
CA GLY A 75 -15.61 -26.67 -6.91
C GLY A 75 -16.92 -26.75 -6.12
N LEU A 76 -17.21 -25.76 -5.28
CA LEU A 76 -18.41 -25.73 -4.44
C LEU A 76 -19.65 -25.15 -5.14
N PHE A 77 -19.47 -24.19 -6.06
CA PHE A 77 -20.59 -23.38 -6.58
C PHE A 77 -20.69 -23.30 -8.12
N SER A 78 -19.88 -24.05 -8.87
CA SER A 78 -19.89 -24.02 -10.35
C SER A 78 -21.21 -24.45 -10.99
N GLN A 79 -22.10 -25.13 -10.25
CA GLN A 79 -23.40 -25.56 -10.76
C GLN A 79 -24.35 -24.39 -11.03
N THR A 80 -24.15 -23.26 -10.36
CA THR A 80 -25.02 -22.08 -10.46
C THR A 80 -24.20 -20.80 -10.55
N ARG A 81 -24.29 -20.13 -11.70
CA ARG A 81 -23.58 -18.88 -12.01
C ARG A 81 -23.73 -17.83 -10.92
N ASP A 82 -24.96 -17.66 -10.42
CA ASP A 82 -25.29 -16.63 -9.43
C ASP A 82 -24.66 -16.88 -8.06
N LEU A 83 -24.65 -18.14 -7.59
CA LEU A 83 -23.98 -18.48 -6.32
C LEU A 83 -22.47 -18.31 -6.43
N MET A 84 -21.88 -18.63 -7.58
CA MET A 84 -20.43 -18.46 -7.79
C MET A 84 -20.03 -16.97 -7.75
N LEU A 85 -20.85 -16.10 -8.36
CA LEU A 85 -20.67 -14.64 -8.32
C LEU A 85 -20.89 -14.08 -6.91
N ALA A 86 -21.91 -14.56 -6.20
CA ALA A 86 -22.17 -14.17 -4.81
C ALA A 86 -21.05 -14.61 -3.86
N ALA A 87 -20.56 -15.84 -3.99
CA ALA A 87 -19.42 -16.35 -3.22
C ALA A 87 -18.14 -15.55 -3.50
N SER A 88 -17.89 -15.21 -4.76
CA SER A 88 -16.77 -14.34 -5.17
C SER A 88 -16.90 -12.94 -4.58
N ALA A 89 -18.12 -12.37 -4.54
CA ALA A 89 -18.38 -11.08 -3.92
C ALA A 89 -18.08 -11.10 -2.42
N VAL A 90 -18.55 -12.12 -1.70
CA VAL A 90 -18.29 -12.29 -0.25
C VAL A 90 -16.80 -12.46 0.01
N TRP A 91 -16.10 -13.27 -0.78
CA TRP A 91 -14.65 -13.44 -0.69
C TRP A 91 -13.92 -12.12 -0.91
N LEU A 92 -14.29 -11.35 -1.94
CA LEU A 92 -13.74 -10.03 -2.19
C LEU A 92 -13.96 -9.08 -1.00
N GLY A 93 -15.15 -9.13 -0.38
CA GLY A 93 -15.46 -8.42 0.86
C GLY A 93 -14.54 -8.79 2.01
N LEU A 94 -14.33 -10.09 2.24
CA LEU A 94 -13.41 -10.60 3.27
C LEU A 94 -11.96 -10.14 3.01
N CYS A 95 -11.52 -10.18 1.76
CA CYS A 95 -10.22 -9.66 1.34
C CYS A 95 -10.08 -8.16 1.61
N VAL A 96 -11.13 -7.36 1.33
CA VAL A 96 -11.16 -5.92 1.63
C VAL A 96 -11.14 -5.67 3.14
N PHE A 97 -11.89 -6.45 3.92
CA PHE A 97 -11.87 -6.38 5.38
C PHE A 97 -10.45 -6.60 5.91
N ALA A 98 -9.81 -7.69 5.48
CA ALA A 98 -8.43 -8.01 5.86
C ALA A 98 -7.46 -6.90 5.41
N ALA A 99 -7.63 -6.38 4.19
CA ALA A 99 -6.78 -5.32 3.68
C ALA A 99 -6.85 -4.03 4.51
N LYS A 100 -8.00 -3.68 5.08
CA LYS A 100 -8.13 -2.52 5.98
C LYS A 100 -7.53 -2.70 7.37
N LEU A 101 -7.20 -3.93 7.75
CA LEU A 101 -6.53 -4.27 9.01
C LEU A 101 -5.01 -4.46 8.84
N LEU A 102 -4.54 -4.42 7.60
CA LEU A 102 -3.15 -4.60 7.19
C LEU A 102 -2.62 -3.29 6.59
N ASP A 103 -1.29 -3.13 6.58
CA ASP A 103 -0.62 -1.97 5.98
C ASP A 103 0.36 -2.41 4.89
N GLY A 104 0.75 -1.45 4.05
CA GLY A 104 1.78 -1.64 3.01
C GLY A 104 1.42 -2.76 2.03
N TYR A 105 2.40 -3.57 1.66
CA TYR A 105 2.20 -4.64 0.69
C TYR A 105 1.40 -5.84 1.22
N ARG A 106 1.15 -5.92 2.54
CA ARG A 106 0.26 -6.93 3.14
C ARG A 106 -1.20 -6.65 2.78
N ALA A 107 -1.62 -5.38 2.85
CA ALA A 107 -2.94 -4.97 2.41
C ALA A 107 -3.13 -5.24 0.91
N TYR A 108 -2.09 -4.95 0.12
CA TYR A 108 -2.03 -5.30 -1.29
C TYR A 108 -2.18 -6.81 -1.54
N ALA A 109 -1.50 -7.69 -0.78
CA ALA A 109 -1.65 -9.15 -0.90
C ALA A 109 -3.08 -9.63 -0.60
N ALA A 110 -3.73 -9.03 0.40
CA ALA A 110 -5.10 -9.36 0.76
C ALA A 110 -6.08 -9.00 -0.38
N VAL A 111 -5.99 -7.80 -0.96
CA VAL A 111 -6.84 -7.42 -2.11
C VAL A 111 -6.48 -8.19 -3.38
N LEU A 112 -5.19 -8.52 -3.56
CA LEU A 112 -4.70 -9.36 -4.66
C LEU A 112 -5.37 -10.72 -4.65
N THR A 113 -5.44 -11.35 -3.48
CA THR A 113 -6.13 -12.63 -3.30
C THR A 113 -7.58 -12.55 -3.78
N GLY A 114 -8.27 -11.45 -3.50
CA GLY A 114 -9.65 -11.21 -3.91
C GLY A 114 -9.81 -11.05 -5.42
N TYR A 115 -9.02 -10.18 -6.05
CA TYR A 115 -9.13 -9.99 -7.51
C TYR A 115 -8.58 -11.19 -8.30
N THR A 116 -7.65 -11.97 -7.74
CA THR A 116 -7.18 -13.23 -8.36
C THR A 116 -8.33 -14.23 -8.49
N VAL A 117 -9.24 -14.30 -7.51
CA VAL A 117 -10.47 -15.12 -7.65
C VAL A 117 -11.32 -14.64 -8.82
N ALA A 118 -11.51 -13.33 -8.95
CA ALA A 118 -12.21 -12.79 -10.10
C ALA A 118 -11.48 -13.08 -11.43
N ASN A 119 -10.15 -13.09 -11.43
CA ASN A 119 -9.38 -13.42 -12.61
C ASN A 119 -9.46 -14.91 -12.98
N VAL A 120 -9.30 -15.82 -12.02
CA VAL A 120 -9.16 -17.26 -12.30
C VAL A 120 -10.51 -17.95 -12.35
N ALA A 121 -11.41 -17.68 -11.39
CA ALA A 121 -12.73 -18.32 -11.34
C ALA A 121 -13.74 -17.65 -12.28
N ILE A 122 -13.87 -16.31 -12.24
CA ILE A 122 -14.94 -15.63 -13.01
C ILE A 122 -14.65 -15.61 -14.51
N GLN A 123 -13.39 -15.50 -14.95
CA GLN A 123 -13.06 -15.65 -16.37
C GLN A 123 -13.46 -17.04 -16.90
N GLN A 124 -13.34 -18.08 -16.07
CA GLN A 124 -13.67 -19.47 -16.42
C GLN A 124 -15.07 -19.90 -15.96
N ILE A 125 -15.98 -18.94 -15.73
CA ILE A 125 -17.33 -19.23 -15.23
C ILE A 125 -18.13 -20.17 -16.14
N ASP A 126 -17.92 -20.07 -17.45
CA ASP A 126 -18.59 -20.92 -18.44
C ASP A 126 -17.78 -22.19 -18.76
N SER A 127 -16.59 -22.37 -18.18
CA SER A 127 -15.75 -23.57 -18.32
C SER A 127 -15.01 -23.92 -17.01
N PRO A 128 -15.74 -24.30 -15.95
CA PRO A 128 -15.19 -24.53 -14.61
C PRO A 128 -14.03 -25.52 -14.55
N GLN A 129 -14.00 -26.51 -15.46
CA GLN A 129 -12.95 -27.52 -15.56
C GLN A 129 -11.56 -26.93 -15.84
N ARG A 130 -11.47 -25.74 -16.47
CA ARG A 130 -10.20 -25.08 -16.78
C ARG A 130 -9.67 -24.21 -15.64
N VAL A 131 -10.37 -24.12 -14.50
CA VAL A 131 -9.99 -23.22 -13.40
C VAL A 131 -8.62 -23.55 -12.81
N PHE A 132 -8.28 -24.84 -12.72
CA PHE A 132 -6.99 -25.29 -12.20
C PHE A 132 -5.86 -24.91 -13.17
N ASP A 133 -6.02 -25.23 -14.45
CA ASP A 133 -5.03 -24.94 -15.49
C ASP A 133 -4.79 -23.42 -15.62
N ALA A 134 -5.87 -22.63 -15.64
CA ALA A 134 -5.80 -21.18 -15.62
C ALA A 134 -5.08 -20.65 -14.37
N GLY A 135 -5.31 -21.25 -13.20
CA GLY A 135 -4.60 -20.92 -11.97
C GLY A 135 -3.10 -21.19 -12.05
N MET A 136 -2.71 -22.33 -12.60
CA MET A 136 -1.32 -22.73 -12.80
C MET A 136 -0.60 -21.83 -13.79
N GLU A 137 -1.22 -21.50 -14.91
CA GLU A 137 -0.70 -20.55 -15.91
C GLU A 137 -0.47 -19.16 -15.31
N ARG A 138 -1.42 -18.65 -14.52
CA ARG A 138 -1.26 -17.37 -13.82
C ARG A 138 -0.10 -17.42 -12.84
N GLY A 139 0.02 -18.51 -12.06
CA GLY A 139 1.13 -18.72 -11.14
C GLY A 139 2.48 -18.69 -11.86
N ALA A 140 2.60 -19.43 -12.96
CA ALA A 140 3.80 -19.48 -13.79
C ALA A 140 4.17 -18.12 -14.37
N ALA A 141 3.20 -17.42 -14.98
CA ALA A 141 3.44 -16.10 -15.57
C ALA A 141 3.83 -15.05 -14.52
N ILE A 142 3.22 -15.09 -13.33
CA ILE A 142 3.57 -14.20 -12.22
C ILE A 142 4.99 -14.49 -11.72
N ALA A 143 5.36 -15.76 -11.57
CA ALA A 143 6.71 -16.16 -11.19
C ALA A 143 7.76 -15.67 -12.20
N ILE A 144 7.50 -15.84 -13.51
CA ILE A 144 8.38 -15.32 -14.56
C ILE A 144 8.52 -13.80 -14.46
N GLY A 145 7.40 -13.06 -14.34
CA GLY A 145 7.44 -11.60 -14.19
C GLY A 145 8.26 -11.15 -12.97
N ILE A 146 8.11 -11.84 -11.83
CA ILE A 146 8.90 -11.58 -10.60
C ILE A 146 10.39 -11.84 -10.83
N ILE A 147 10.75 -12.96 -11.46
CA ILE A 147 12.14 -13.30 -11.75
C ILE A 147 12.75 -12.29 -12.72
N SER A 148 12.03 -11.91 -13.78
CA SER A 148 12.49 -10.96 -14.78
C SER A 148 12.79 -9.58 -14.17
N ILE A 149 11.87 -9.03 -13.36
CA ILE A 149 12.12 -7.74 -12.71
C ILE A 149 13.25 -7.83 -11.67
N ALA A 150 13.37 -8.94 -10.94
CA ALA A 150 14.47 -9.15 -10.00
C ALA A 150 15.83 -9.19 -10.71
N VAL A 151 15.94 -9.95 -11.81
CA VAL A 151 17.17 -10.07 -12.61
C VAL A 151 17.58 -8.71 -13.17
N VAL A 152 16.65 -7.97 -13.77
CA VAL A 152 16.95 -6.65 -14.34
C VAL A 152 17.33 -5.64 -13.25
N ASN A 153 16.70 -5.68 -12.08
CA ASN A 153 17.05 -4.82 -10.96
C ASN A 153 18.44 -5.11 -10.39
N VAL A 154 18.87 -6.38 -10.41
CA VAL A 154 20.23 -6.78 -10.02
C VAL A 154 21.25 -6.33 -11.06
N LEU A 155 20.97 -6.58 -12.34
CA LEU A 155 21.92 -6.30 -13.43
C LEU A 155 22.16 -4.80 -13.65
N LEU A 156 21.11 -3.98 -13.49
CA LEU A 156 21.18 -2.53 -13.66
C LEU A 156 21.37 -1.76 -12.33
N SER A 157 21.80 -2.44 -11.27
CA SER A 157 22.12 -1.84 -9.95
C SER A 157 21.06 -0.84 -9.48
N ALA A 158 19.84 -1.32 -9.34
CA ALA A 158 18.72 -0.53 -8.84
C ALA A 158 19.06 0.22 -7.55
N PRO A 159 18.67 1.51 -7.38
CA PRO A 159 19.06 2.29 -6.21
C PRO A 159 18.57 1.69 -4.88
N ASP A 160 19.42 1.75 -3.86
CA ASP A 160 19.12 1.33 -2.49
C ASP A 160 18.39 2.43 -1.70
N ARG A 161 17.35 2.07 -0.94
CA ARG A 161 16.56 3.02 -0.12
C ARG A 161 17.18 3.30 1.23
N HIS A 162 17.96 2.37 1.79
CA HIS A 162 18.62 2.48 3.10
C HIS A 162 19.28 3.85 3.42
N PRO A 163 20.20 4.40 2.60
CA PRO A 163 20.86 5.66 2.92
C PRO A 163 19.89 6.85 2.95
N ARG A 164 18.85 6.81 2.10
CA ARG A 164 17.83 7.86 2.04
C ARG A 164 16.93 7.82 3.27
N LEU A 165 16.55 6.63 3.75
CA LEU A 165 15.76 6.47 4.97
C LEU A 165 16.53 6.99 6.20
N ALA A 166 17.81 6.63 6.35
CA ALA A 166 18.63 7.12 7.45
C ALA A 166 18.76 8.65 7.44
N THR A 167 18.91 9.25 6.25
CA THR A 167 18.96 10.70 6.07
C THR A 167 17.62 11.36 6.44
N GLN A 168 16.50 10.79 6.00
CA GLN A 168 15.16 11.29 6.32
C GLN A 168 14.85 11.23 7.82
N LEU A 169 15.12 10.08 8.47
CA LEU A 169 14.93 9.95 9.92
C LEU A 169 15.82 10.93 10.70
N THR A 170 17.06 11.15 10.25
CA THR A 170 17.93 12.17 10.86
C THR A 170 17.35 13.58 10.68
N ALA A 171 16.81 13.90 9.50
CA ALA A 171 16.20 15.20 9.23
C ALA A 171 14.94 15.43 10.08
N ILE A 172 14.11 14.40 10.28
CA ILE A 172 12.96 14.45 11.17
C ILE A 172 13.41 14.65 12.62
N HIS A 173 14.41 13.89 13.08
CA HIS A 173 14.96 14.04 14.42
C HIS A 173 15.44 15.48 14.69
N ARG A 174 16.14 16.11 13.75
CA ARG A 174 16.52 17.53 13.88
C ARG A 174 15.29 18.43 14.08
N ARG A 175 14.23 18.24 13.30
CA ARG A 175 13.00 19.03 13.43
C ARG A 175 12.26 18.76 14.75
N VAL A 176 12.31 17.55 15.28
CA VAL A 176 11.77 17.21 16.61
C VAL A 176 12.58 17.92 17.70
N ARG A 177 13.91 17.92 17.59
CA ARG A 177 14.81 18.65 18.49
C ARG A 177 14.60 20.16 18.44
N ASP A 178 14.36 20.73 17.26
CA ASP A 178 14.01 22.14 17.10
C ASP A 178 12.69 22.45 17.81
N TYR A 179 11.67 21.60 17.63
CA TYR A 179 10.38 21.72 18.34
C TYR A 179 10.55 21.60 19.86
N ALA A 180 11.37 20.67 20.34
CA ALA A 180 11.69 20.50 21.75
C ALA A 180 12.42 21.74 22.32
N SER A 181 13.36 22.31 21.56
CA SER A 181 14.07 23.53 21.93
C SER A 181 13.16 24.76 22.02
N ALA A 182 12.17 24.86 21.13
CA ALA A 182 11.17 25.92 21.16
C ALA A 182 10.26 25.79 22.40
N ALA A 183 9.85 24.56 22.74
CA ALA A 183 9.09 24.28 23.96
C ALA A 183 9.85 24.73 25.23
N PHE A 184 11.18 24.59 25.27
CA PHE A 184 11.99 25.09 26.39
C PHE A 184 12.06 26.60 26.49
N ARG A 185 12.03 27.31 25.35
CA ARG A 185 12.07 28.78 25.32
C ARG A 185 10.74 29.42 25.71
N GLY A 186 9.71 28.62 25.99
CA GLY A 186 8.37 29.10 26.28
C GLY A 186 7.61 29.59 25.04
N ASP A 187 8.06 29.20 23.84
CA ASP A 187 7.34 29.47 22.58
C ASP A 187 6.16 28.51 22.48
N ARG A 188 5.05 28.92 23.11
CA ARG A 188 3.83 28.12 23.22
C ARG A 188 3.07 28.11 21.89
N ASP A 189 2.51 26.95 21.58
CA ASP A 189 1.48 26.74 20.55
C ASP A 189 1.92 26.50 19.09
N ASN A 190 2.78 25.50 18.88
CA ASN A 190 3.11 24.99 17.53
C ASN A 190 2.39 23.66 17.22
N LEU A 191 1.06 23.63 17.39
CA LEU A 191 0.23 22.45 17.12
C LEU A 191 0.39 21.95 15.68
N ALA A 192 0.39 22.87 14.70
CA ALA A 192 0.58 22.53 13.30
C ALA A 192 1.91 21.80 13.05
N THR A 193 3.00 22.23 13.70
CA THR A 193 4.32 21.59 13.63
C THR A 193 4.29 20.20 14.24
N PHE A 194 3.66 20.03 15.41
CA PHE A 194 3.48 18.71 16.04
C PHE A 194 2.74 17.73 15.11
N LEU A 195 1.61 18.15 14.54
CA LEU A 195 0.80 17.30 13.67
C LEU A 195 1.54 16.94 12.38
N THR A 196 2.31 17.89 11.83
CA THR A 196 3.17 17.64 10.66
C THR A 196 4.25 16.62 10.99
N LEU A 197 4.91 16.73 12.16
CA LEU A 197 5.93 15.77 12.58
C LEU A 197 5.35 14.38 12.84
N VAL A 198 4.19 14.28 13.50
CA VAL A 198 3.48 12.99 13.67
C VAL A 198 3.19 12.36 12.32
N ARG A 199 2.67 13.14 11.37
CA ARG A 199 2.37 12.67 10.01
C ARG A 199 3.64 12.19 9.29
N ASP A 200 4.73 12.93 9.40
CA ASP A 200 6.01 12.60 8.77
C ASP A 200 6.60 11.30 9.34
N ILE A 201 6.58 11.13 10.67
CA ILE A 201 7.10 9.93 11.35
C ILE A 201 6.24 8.70 11.01
N VAL A 202 4.91 8.81 11.15
CA VAL A 202 3.98 7.71 10.85
C VAL A 202 4.02 7.34 9.37
N GLY A 203 4.20 8.33 8.49
CA GLY A 203 4.28 8.16 7.03
C GLY A 203 5.50 7.37 6.55
N LEU A 204 6.57 7.28 7.35
CA LEU A 204 7.77 6.49 7.00
C LEU A 204 7.60 4.98 7.20
N ARG A 205 6.51 4.52 7.82
CA ARG A 205 6.29 3.10 8.14
C ARG A 205 6.42 2.16 6.92
N PRO A 206 5.82 2.45 5.74
CA PRO A 206 5.98 1.58 4.58
C PRO A 206 7.45 1.50 4.11
N ASP A 207 8.18 2.61 4.16
CA ASP A 207 9.58 2.67 3.78
C ASP A 207 10.45 1.81 4.73
N ILE A 208 10.17 1.87 6.04
CA ILE A 208 10.87 1.07 7.07
C ILE A 208 10.66 -0.44 6.86
N ALA A 209 9.48 -0.87 6.40
CA ALA A 209 9.19 -2.27 6.08
C ALA A 209 10.02 -2.75 4.87
N SER A 210 10.08 -1.93 3.82
CA SER A 210 10.76 -2.29 2.56
C SER A 210 12.27 -2.48 2.67
N VAL A 211 12.91 -1.82 3.65
CA VAL A 211 14.36 -1.98 3.91
C VAL A 211 14.71 -3.39 4.40
N ALA A 212 13.76 -4.11 5.02
CA ALA A 212 14.01 -5.45 5.55
C ALA A 212 14.43 -6.46 4.47
N ILE A 213 13.96 -6.26 3.23
CA ILE A 213 14.11 -7.21 2.12
C ILE A 213 15.20 -6.77 1.13
N GLU A 214 15.79 -5.58 1.33
CA GLU A 214 16.72 -4.96 0.37
C GLU A 214 18.15 -5.54 0.45
N SER A 215 18.58 -6.05 1.61
CA SER A 215 19.93 -6.60 1.81
C SER A 215 19.98 -7.68 2.90
N SER A 216 21.10 -8.40 3.00
CA SER A 216 21.37 -9.38 4.07
C SER A 216 21.31 -8.77 5.47
N SER A 217 21.65 -7.48 5.59
CA SER A 217 21.52 -6.71 6.82
C SER A 217 20.21 -5.92 6.94
N GLY A 218 19.31 -6.08 5.97
CA GLY A 218 18.01 -5.41 5.92
C GLY A 218 17.17 -5.58 7.20
N PRO A 219 17.05 -6.80 7.78
CA PRO A 219 16.29 -6.99 9.01
C PRO A 219 16.82 -6.17 10.19
N VAL A 220 18.14 -6.01 10.27
CA VAL A 220 18.83 -5.22 11.30
C VAL A 220 18.51 -3.74 11.12
N SER A 221 18.69 -3.23 9.90
CA SER A 221 18.39 -1.84 9.57
C SER A 221 16.91 -1.51 9.73
N SER A 222 16.00 -2.41 9.33
CA SER A 222 14.57 -2.24 9.56
C SER A 222 14.23 -2.21 11.05
N ALA A 223 14.83 -3.09 11.87
CA ALA A 223 14.65 -3.06 13.32
C ALA A 223 15.14 -1.74 13.94
N ALA A 224 16.31 -1.25 13.54
CA ALA A 224 16.84 0.03 14.02
C ALA A 224 15.96 1.22 13.59
N ALA A 225 15.49 1.24 12.33
CA ALA A 225 14.60 2.29 11.83
C ALA A 225 13.23 2.25 12.51
N ARG A 226 12.69 1.07 12.81
CA ARG A 226 11.45 0.90 13.60
C ARG A 226 11.62 1.47 15.01
N SER A 227 12.70 1.12 15.70
CA SER A 227 13.00 1.64 17.04
C SER A 227 13.17 3.16 17.03
N ALA A 228 13.92 3.70 16.06
CA ALA A 228 14.07 5.15 15.90
C ALA A 228 12.73 5.86 15.68
N ALA A 229 11.84 5.33 14.83
CA ALA A 229 10.54 5.93 14.58
C ALA A 229 9.62 5.93 15.80
N VAL A 230 9.64 4.85 16.60
CA VAL A 230 8.86 4.77 17.84
C VAL A 230 9.41 5.73 18.91
N ASN A 231 10.74 5.76 19.09
CA ASN A 231 11.37 6.69 20.03
C ASN A 231 11.21 8.15 19.62
N LEU A 232 11.16 8.48 18.33
CA LEU A 232 10.84 9.83 17.84
C LEU A 232 9.44 10.29 18.25
N VAL A 233 8.43 9.40 18.21
CA VAL A 233 7.08 9.73 18.70
C VAL A 233 7.09 9.95 20.22
N ALA A 234 7.87 9.15 20.95
CA ALA A 234 8.02 9.31 22.39
C ALA A 234 8.72 10.63 22.77
N GLU A 235 9.78 11.00 22.06
CA GLU A 235 10.49 12.29 22.20
C GLU A 235 9.54 13.46 21.90
N LEU A 236 8.80 13.37 20.79
CA LEU A 236 7.85 14.40 20.37
C LEU A 236 6.71 14.59 21.39
N GLN A 237 6.21 13.50 21.98
CA GLN A 237 5.21 13.57 23.05
C GLN A 237 5.80 14.17 24.34
N ALA A 238 7.04 13.83 24.70
CA ALA A 238 7.71 14.43 25.86
C ALA A 238 7.89 15.95 25.68
N ALA A 239 8.30 16.38 24.49
CA ALA A 239 8.39 17.80 24.12
C ALA A 239 7.02 18.50 24.17
N ARG A 240 5.96 17.83 23.70
CA ARG A 240 4.58 18.36 23.80
C ARG A 240 4.14 18.52 25.25
N ALA A 241 4.39 17.52 26.11
CA ALA A 241 4.01 17.54 27.52
C ALA A 241 4.73 18.62 28.35
N LEU A 242 5.90 19.07 27.88
CA LEU A 242 6.60 20.26 28.39
C LEU A 242 5.89 21.54 27.94
N ASN A 243 5.51 21.62 26.67
CA ASN A 243 4.85 22.79 26.09
C ASN A 243 3.45 23.04 26.69
N THR A 244 2.69 21.98 26.99
CA THR A 244 1.34 22.07 27.58
C THR A 244 1.35 22.21 29.11
N ALA A 245 2.51 22.12 29.77
CA ALA A 245 2.60 22.32 31.21
C ALA A 245 2.30 23.79 31.56
N SER A 246 1.37 24.02 32.49
CA SER A 246 1.13 25.34 33.05
C SER A 246 2.39 25.86 33.77
N ALA A 247 2.61 27.17 33.72
CA ALA A 247 3.77 27.83 34.34
C ALA A 247 3.78 27.72 35.88
N ASP A 248 2.68 27.26 36.49
CA ASP A 248 2.47 27.17 37.93
C ASP A 248 2.97 25.86 38.57
N VAL A 249 3.54 24.93 37.80
CA VAL A 249 3.94 23.61 38.30
C VAL A 249 5.43 23.60 38.70
N GLU A 250 5.67 23.24 39.96
CA GLU A 250 6.94 23.12 40.68
C GLU A 250 8.18 22.77 39.82
N THR A 251 9.30 23.40 40.19
CA THR A 251 10.64 23.25 39.59
C THR A 251 11.07 21.79 39.41
N ASP A 252 10.66 20.89 40.33
CA ASP A 252 11.02 19.47 40.31
C ASP A 252 10.30 18.67 39.22
N ALA A 253 9.03 18.98 38.95
CA ALA A 253 8.26 18.32 37.88
C ALA A 253 8.80 18.72 36.50
N SER A 254 9.22 19.98 36.35
CA SER A 254 9.87 20.48 35.14
C SER A 254 11.24 19.84 34.91
N ALA A 255 12.04 19.67 35.97
CA ALA A 255 13.32 18.96 35.90
C ALA A 255 13.16 17.47 35.54
N SER A 256 12.13 16.80 36.06
CA SER A 256 11.82 15.41 35.70
C SER A 256 11.44 15.27 34.22
N LYS A 257 10.55 16.13 33.72
CA LYS A 257 10.17 16.16 32.29
C LYS A 257 11.36 16.46 31.38
N MET A 258 12.26 17.35 31.80
CA MET A 258 13.51 17.67 31.10
C MET A 258 14.43 16.44 30.99
N ARG A 259 14.67 15.74 32.11
CA ARG A 259 15.49 14.52 32.12
C ARG A 259 14.92 13.46 31.19
N GLU A 260 13.60 13.29 31.18
CA GLU A 260 12.95 12.35 30.27
C GLU A 260 13.11 12.74 28.80
N LEU A 261 12.98 14.02 28.45
CA LEU A 261 13.19 14.46 27.06
C LEU A 261 14.64 14.21 26.60
N LEU A 262 15.63 14.53 27.44
CA LEU A 262 17.04 14.25 27.15
C LEU A 262 17.31 12.75 26.99
N ARG A 263 16.71 11.92 27.85
CA ARG A 263 16.81 10.46 27.76
C ARG A 263 16.23 9.94 26.42
N ARG A 264 15.13 10.53 25.94
CA ARG A 264 14.51 10.18 24.65
C ARG A 264 15.35 10.64 23.46
N ASP A 265 15.95 11.84 23.50
CA ASP A 265 16.92 12.32 22.48
C ASP A 265 18.10 11.34 22.37
N ASP A 266 18.65 10.88 23.49
CA ASP A 266 19.73 9.89 23.53
C ASP A 266 19.32 8.52 22.95
N ASP A 267 18.11 8.05 23.27
CA ASP A 267 17.58 6.79 22.73
C ASP A 267 17.42 6.87 21.19
N VAL A 268 16.90 7.99 20.67
CA VAL A 268 16.79 8.22 19.22
C VAL A 268 18.17 8.30 18.57
N CYS A 269 19.11 9.03 19.16
CA CYS A 269 20.49 9.11 18.66
C CYS A 269 21.13 7.73 18.56
N ARG A 270 20.95 6.87 19.58
CA ARG A 270 21.47 5.51 19.61
C ARG A 270 20.88 4.65 18.49
N ASP A 271 19.58 4.74 18.25
CA ASP A 271 18.92 3.97 17.18
C ASP A 271 19.29 4.47 15.78
N LEU A 272 19.46 5.78 15.60
CA LEU A 272 19.96 6.35 14.35
C LEU A 272 21.41 5.94 14.07
N LEU A 273 22.25 5.86 15.10
CA LEU A 273 23.61 5.32 14.99
C LEU A 273 23.59 3.83 14.68
N ALA A 274 22.70 3.05 15.31
CA ALA A 274 22.50 1.63 15.00
C ALA A 274 22.08 1.43 13.54
N LEU A 275 21.18 2.27 13.03
CA LEU A 275 20.75 2.25 11.63
C LEU A 275 21.91 2.56 10.68
N ARG A 276 22.70 3.61 10.95
CA ARG A 276 23.85 3.98 10.11
C ARG A 276 24.98 2.94 10.15
N SER A 277 25.21 2.35 11.31
CA SER A 277 26.26 1.34 11.52
C SER A 277 25.77 -0.09 11.21
N THR A 278 24.52 -0.26 10.82
CA THR A 278 23.91 -1.57 10.51
C THR A 278 24.04 -2.55 11.68
N ARG A 279 23.76 -2.06 12.90
CA ARG A 279 23.80 -2.83 14.15
C ARG A 279 22.39 -2.99 14.72
N TRP A 280 22.21 -4.05 15.49
CA TRP A 280 20.95 -4.27 16.20
C TRP A 280 20.69 -3.13 17.20
N PRO A 281 19.46 -2.58 17.23
CA PRO A 281 19.09 -1.61 18.26
C PRO A 281 19.07 -2.27 19.64
N SER A 282 19.22 -1.47 20.69
CA SER A 282 19.21 -1.95 22.08
C SER A 282 17.88 -2.58 22.47
N ARG A 283 16.78 -2.13 21.85
CA ARG A 283 15.44 -2.72 21.99
C ARG A 283 14.82 -2.85 20.61
N SER A 284 14.39 -4.06 20.23
CA SER A 284 13.64 -4.25 18.99
C SER A 284 12.18 -3.91 19.22
N GLN A 285 11.78 -2.71 18.81
CA GLN A 285 10.40 -2.25 18.94
C GLN A 285 9.59 -2.57 17.67
N ARG A 286 8.30 -2.85 17.87
CA ARG A 286 7.31 -3.03 16.82
C ARG A 286 6.69 -1.67 16.48
N VAL A 287 6.15 -1.58 15.27
CA VAL A 287 5.46 -0.38 14.79
C VAL A 287 3.98 -0.75 14.64
N PRO A 288 3.20 -0.73 15.74
CA PRO A 288 1.87 -1.31 15.74
C PRO A 288 0.83 -0.57 14.88
N LEU A 289 -0.04 -1.41 14.35
CA LEU A 289 -1.37 -1.23 13.76
C LEU A 289 -2.40 -0.45 14.57
N TYR A 290 -2.78 0.79 14.25
CA TYR A 290 -4.13 1.20 14.65
C TYR A 290 -5.16 0.58 13.71
N ARG A 291 -6.00 -0.32 14.26
CA ARG A 291 -6.99 -1.10 13.52
C ARG A 291 -8.39 -0.77 14.02
N SER A 292 -9.21 -0.14 13.18
CA SER A 292 -10.65 0.00 13.41
C SER A 292 -11.40 -1.08 12.65
N TYR A 293 -11.87 -2.11 13.37
CA TYR A 293 -12.66 -3.20 12.81
C TYR A 293 -13.99 -2.73 12.23
N GLY A 294 -14.58 -1.69 12.82
CA GLY A 294 -15.83 -1.11 12.34
C GLY A 294 -15.69 -0.48 10.95
N ILE A 295 -14.65 0.33 10.76
CA ILE A 295 -14.36 0.95 9.44
C ILE A 295 -14.00 -0.14 8.41
N ALA A 296 -13.24 -1.16 8.82
CA ALA A 296 -12.92 -2.29 7.97
C ALA A 296 -14.18 -3.05 7.52
N ALA A 297 -15.12 -3.34 8.43
CA ALA A 297 -16.36 -4.04 8.11
C ALA A 297 -17.25 -3.24 7.14
N GLU A 298 -17.40 -1.93 7.37
CA GLU A 298 -18.21 -1.08 6.48
C GLU A 298 -17.62 -0.97 5.08
N THR A 299 -16.30 -0.85 4.96
CA THR A 299 -15.64 -0.81 3.64
C THR A 299 -15.72 -2.17 2.92
N ALA A 300 -15.67 -3.28 3.66
CA ALA A 300 -15.89 -4.62 3.12
C ALA A 300 -17.31 -4.80 2.57
N VAL A 301 -18.33 -4.45 3.35
CA VAL A 301 -19.74 -4.53 2.91
C VAL A 301 -19.96 -3.70 1.65
N ARG A 302 -19.40 -2.48 1.59
CA ARG A 302 -19.50 -1.65 0.37
C ARG A 302 -18.83 -2.29 -0.83
N ALA A 303 -17.65 -2.89 -0.67
CA ALA A 303 -16.97 -3.57 -1.77
C ALA A 303 -17.80 -4.75 -2.31
N VAL A 304 -18.45 -5.52 -1.43
CA VAL A 304 -19.41 -6.57 -1.82
C VAL A 304 -20.54 -5.97 -2.65
N LEU A 305 -21.14 -4.87 -2.17
CA LEU A 305 -22.27 -4.23 -2.86
C LEU A 305 -21.86 -3.63 -4.21
N TRP A 306 -20.70 -2.97 -4.31
CA TRP A 306 -20.19 -2.45 -5.58
C TRP A 306 -19.99 -3.57 -6.60
N PHE A 307 -19.39 -4.68 -6.18
CA PHE A 307 -19.18 -5.83 -7.04
C PHE A 307 -20.51 -6.50 -7.41
N ALA A 308 -21.46 -6.62 -6.48
CA ALA A 308 -22.78 -7.20 -6.74
C ALA A 308 -23.60 -6.36 -7.73
N ILE A 309 -23.59 -5.02 -7.60
CA ILE A 309 -24.25 -4.11 -8.56
C ILE A 309 -23.64 -4.27 -9.95
N ALA A 310 -22.30 -4.26 -10.05
CA ALA A 310 -21.63 -4.45 -11.33
C ALA A 310 -21.91 -5.84 -11.93
N SER A 311 -21.88 -6.89 -11.11
CA SER A 311 -22.25 -8.25 -11.48
C SER A 311 -23.66 -8.32 -12.04
N MET A 312 -24.64 -7.74 -11.35
CA MET A 312 -26.02 -7.70 -11.81
C MET A 312 -26.16 -6.95 -13.14
N PHE A 313 -25.47 -5.82 -13.30
CA PHE A 313 -25.47 -5.06 -14.55
C PHE A 313 -24.93 -5.88 -15.73
N PHE A 314 -23.74 -6.48 -15.59
CA PHE A 314 -23.10 -7.22 -16.68
C PHE A 314 -23.81 -8.54 -17.00
N VAL A 315 -24.34 -9.24 -15.99
CA VAL A 315 -25.14 -10.45 -16.19
C VAL A 315 -26.46 -10.11 -16.91
N TRP A 316 -27.14 -9.04 -16.48
CA TRP A 316 -28.39 -8.62 -17.12
C TRP A 316 -28.18 -8.12 -18.56
N ALA A 317 -27.06 -7.47 -18.84
CA ALA A 317 -26.70 -7.05 -20.20
C ALA A 317 -26.48 -8.24 -21.16
N GLY A 318 -26.24 -9.45 -20.64
CA GLY A 318 -26.16 -10.68 -21.43
C GLY A 318 -24.95 -10.74 -22.39
N TRP A 319 -23.93 -9.91 -22.18
CA TRP A 319 -22.76 -9.87 -23.04
C TRP A 319 -21.84 -11.08 -22.83
N SER A 320 -21.33 -11.66 -23.92
CA SER A 320 -20.44 -12.83 -23.88
C SER A 320 -19.15 -12.61 -23.09
N ALA A 321 -18.63 -11.37 -23.09
CA ALA A 321 -17.41 -11.01 -22.35
C ALA A 321 -17.68 -10.35 -20.98
N ALA A 322 -18.89 -10.53 -20.42
CA ALA A 322 -19.23 -10.02 -19.08
C ALA A 322 -18.23 -10.44 -17.98
N SER A 323 -17.70 -11.66 -18.07
CA SER A 323 -16.69 -12.20 -17.13
C SER A 323 -15.39 -11.37 -17.11
N ALA A 324 -14.92 -10.92 -18.28
CA ALA A 324 -13.72 -10.09 -18.40
C ALA A 324 -13.89 -8.73 -17.71
N SER A 325 -15.05 -8.09 -17.88
CA SER A 325 -15.35 -6.84 -17.16
C SER A 325 -15.46 -7.04 -15.65
N LEU A 326 -16.08 -8.13 -15.18
CA LEU A 326 -16.21 -8.39 -13.75
C LEU A 326 -14.86 -8.61 -13.07
N TYR A 327 -13.93 -9.30 -13.74
CA TYR A 327 -12.54 -9.35 -13.29
C TYR A 327 -11.92 -7.95 -13.15
N LEU A 328 -12.09 -7.08 -14.14
CA LEU A 328 -11.55 -5.71 -14.09
C LEU A 328 -12.22 -4.86 -13.02
N VAL A 329 -13.53 -5.00 -12.80
CA VAL A 329 -14.26 -4.36 -11.70
C VAL A 329 -13.67 -4.78 -10.35
N ALA A 330 -13.44 -6.08 -10.14
CA ALA A 330 -12.80 -6.58 -8.93
C ALA A 330 -11.38 -6.02 -8.78
N ALA A 331 -10.57 -6.03 -9.84
CA ALA A 331 -9.20 -5.53 -9.81
C ALA A 331 -9.13 -4.03 -9.48
N ILE A 332 -9.88 -3.19 -10.19
CA ILE A 332 -9.90 -1.73 -9.97
C ILE A 332 -10.48 -1.41 -8.59
N GLY A 333 -11.57 -2.07 -8.19
CA GLY A 333 -12.20 -1.87 -6.89
C GLY A 333 -11.29 -2.26 -5.73
N ALA A 334 -10.69 -3.44 -5.79
CA ALA A 334 -9.83 -3.96 -4.73
C ALA A 334 -8.53 -3.14 -4.60
N LEU A 335 -7.89 -2.77 -5.72
CA LEU A 335 -6.73 -1.88 -5.70
C LEU A 335 -7.11 -0.47 -5.22
N GLY A 336 -8.26 0.06 -5.64
CA GLY A 336 -8.76 1.36 -5.21
C GLY A 336 -8.91 1.47 -3.70
N VAL A 337 -9.33 0.40 -3.02
CA VAL A 337 -9.46 0.37 -1.55
C VAL A 337 -8.12 0.51 -0.81
N THR A 338 -7.01 0.18 -1.46
CA THR A 338 -5.66 0.39 -0.89
C THR A 338 -5.18 1.84 -1.02
N THR A 339 -5.91 2.68 -1.75
CA THR A 339 -5.61 4.11 -1.90
C THR A 339 -6.42 4.95 -0.90
N PRO A 340 -5.93 6.16 -0.53
CA PRO A 340 -6.68 7.07 0.32
C PRO A 340 -8.04 7.49 -0.27
N ASN A 341 -8.13 7.59 -1.61
CA ASN A 341 -9.35 7.95 -2.32
C ASN A 341 -9.70 6.90 -3.39
N PRO A 342 -10.47 5.85 -3.03
CA PRO A 342 -10.86 4.78 -3.95
C PRO A 342 -11.63 5.26 -5.19
N ARG A 343 -12.48 6.28 -5.01
CA ARG A 343 -13.24 6.90 -6.10
C ARG A 343 -12.32 7.65 -7.05
N GLY A 344 -11.38 8.42 -6.52
CA GLY A 344 -10.36 9.12 -7.30
C GLY A 344 -9.49 8.14 -8.11
N TYR A 345 -9.10 7.01 -7.50
CA TYR A 345 -8.39 5.95 -8.21
C TYR A 345 -9.20 5.40 -9.39
N THR A 346 -10.49 5.12 -9.17
CA THR A 346 -11.40 4.61 -10.21
C THR A 346 -11.64 5.64 -11.32
N ALA A 347 -11.75 6.93 -10.97
CA ALA A 347 -11.86 8.02 -11.94
C ALA A 347 -10.58 8.16 -12.80
N ILE A 348 -9.40 8.04 -12.20
CA ILE A 348 -8.13 8.00 -12.96
C ILE A 348 -8.10 6.78 -13.88
N ALA A 349 -8.60 5.62 -13.44
CA ALA A 349 -8.70 4.43 -14.32
C ALA A 349 -9.63 4.69 -15.51
N LEU A 350 -10.77 5.36 -15.29
CA LEU A 350 -11.72 5.71 -16.35
C LEU A 350 -11.14 6.73 -17.35
N LEU A 351 -10.29 7.66 -16.89
CA LEU A 351 -9.59 8.62 -17.77
C LEU A 351 -8.40 7.98 -18.50
N GLY A 352 -7.67 7.08 -17.82
CA GLY A 352 -6.49 6.42 -18.36
C GLY A 352 -6.82 5.32 -19.37
N ALA A 353 -7.95 4.62 -19.22
CA ALA A 353 -8.33 3.51 -20.09
C ALA A 353 -8.49 3.91 -21.57
N PRO A 354 -9.21 5.00 -21.94
CA PRO A 354 -9.28 5.44 -23.33
C PRO A 354 -7.91 5.78 -23.94
N ILE A 355 -7.01 6.37 -23.15
CA ILE A 355 -5.64 6.65 -23.59
C ILE A 355 -4.90 5.34 -23.88
N ALA A 356 -5.01 4.35 -22.99
CA ALA A 356 -4.41 3.04 -23.17
C ALA A 356 -4.97 2.33 -24.41
N VAL A 357 -6.28 2.41 -24.65
CA VAL A 357 -6.95 1.87 -25.84
C VAL A 357 -6.36 2.49 -27.11
N VAL A 358 -6.30 3.82 -27.20
CA VAL A 358 -5.75 4.49 -28.39
C VAL A 358 -4.29 4.09 -28.63
N LEU A 359 -3.48 4.10 -27.57
CA LEU A 359 -2.05 3.74 -27.67
C LEU A 359 -1.85 2.26 -28.04
N ALA A 360 -2.62 1.35 -27.44
CA ALA A 360 -2.57 -0.07 -27.77
C ALA A 360 -3.05 -0.33 -29.21
N GLY A 361 -4.09 0.37 -29.67
CA GLY A 361 -4.58 0.24 -31.05
C GLY A 361 -3.60 0.76 -32.09
N ILE A 362 -2.90 1.87 -31.82
CA ILE A 362 -1.79 2.34 -32.66
C ILE A 362 -0.68 1.27 -32.70
N LEU A 363 -0.31 0.73 -31.53
CA LEU A 363 0.73 -0.28 -31.46
C LEU A 363 0.33 -1.56 -32.21
N GLU A 364 -0.89 -2.05 -32.05
CA GLU A 364 -1.39 -3.28 -32.65
C GLU A 364 -1.60 -3.16 -34.17
N PHE A 365 -2.36 -2.15 -34.63
CA PHE A 365 -2.81 -2.08 -36.03
C PHE A 365 -1.94 -1.21 -36.94
N ILE A 366 -1.08 -0.35 -36.39
CA ILE A 366 -0.24 0.54 -37.20
C ILE A 366 1.23 0.12 -37.13
N VAL A 367 1.72 -0.23 -35.93
CA VAL A 367 3.14 -0.53 -35.73
C VAL A 367 3.43 -2.02 -35.89
N LEU A 368 2.58 -2.89 -35.35
CA LEU A 368 2.80 -4.33 -35.34
C LEU A 368 2.08 -5.08 -36.47
N ASP A 369 1.15 -4.46 -37.19
CA ASP A 369 0.47 -5.13 -38.30
C ASP A 369 1.48 -5.51 -39.41
N GLY A 370 1.55 -6.80 -39.73
CA GLY A 370 2.55 -7.36 -40.63
C GLY A 370 3.98 -7.42 -40.09
N ALA A 371 4.21 -7.12 -38.81
CA ALA A 371 5.51 -7.23 -38.17
C ALA A 371 5.77 -8.65 -37.65
N ASP A 372 6.80 -9.30 -38.18
CA ASP A 372 7.22 -10.63 -37.74
C ASP A 372 8.44 -10.57 -36.82
N GLY A 373 8.37 -11.35 -35.74
CA GLY A 373 9.51 -11.62 -34.87
C GLY A 373 9.59 -10.76 -33.60
N PHE A 374 10.19 -11.37 -32.58
CA PHE A 374 10.32 -10.79 -31.24
C PHE A 374 11.11 -9.45 -31.16
N PRO A 375 12.17 -9.21 -31.98
CA PRO A 375 12.87 -7.93 -31.96
C PRO A 375 11.99 -6.74 -32.36
N VAL A 376 11.07 -6.91 -33.31
CA VAL A 376 10.18 -5.82 -33.73
C VAL A 376 9.19 -5.48 -32.63
N LEU A 377 8.60 -6.49 -31.97
CA LEU A 377 7.77 -6.29 -30.77
C LEU A 377 8.52 -5.52 -29.68
N THR A 378 9.80 -5.86 -29.46
CA THR A 378 10.65 -5.23 -28.45
C THR A 378 10.84 -3.73 -28.70
N ILE A 379 11.19 -3.37 -29.93
CA ILE A 379 11.42 -1.98 -30.36
C ILE A 379 10.09 -1.21 -30.37
N ALA A 380 9.03 -1.81 -30.89
CA ALA A 380 7.70 -1.22 -30.98
C ALA A 380 7.11 -0.88 -29.61
N LEU A 381 7.31 -1.75 -28.62
CA LEU A 381 6.79 -1.58 -27.26
C LEU A 381 7.56 -0.51 -26.45
N ALA A 382 8.80 -0.20 -26.84
CA ALA A 382 9.69 0.70 -26.10
C ALA A 382 9.10 2.10 -25.83
N PRO A 383 8.67 2.90 -26.83
CA PRO A 383 8.15 4.25 -26.57
C PRO A 383 6.92 4.27 -25.66
N PHE A 384 6.05 3.25 -25.75
CA PHE A 384 4.83 3.17 -24.96
C PHE A 384 5.12 2.81 -23.50
N MET A 385 5.96 1.80 -23.24
CA MET A 385 6.27 1.38 -21.88
C MET A 385 7.21 2.35 -21.17
N ILE A 386 8.21 2.89 -21.88
CA ILE A 386 9.09 3.93 -21.34
C ILE A 386 8.27 5.19 -21.05
N GLY A 387 7.42 5.63 -21.98
CA GLY A 387 6.55 6.80 -21.79
C GLY A 387 5.61 6.65 -20.58
N ALA A 388 4.93 5.51 -20.46
CA ALA A 388 4.07 5.21 -19.32
C ALA A 388 4.87 5.18 -18.00
N ALA A 389 6.04 4.54 -17.98
CA ALA A 389 6.92 4.47 -16.81
C ALA A 389 7.46 5.84 -16.40
N LEU A 390 7.88 6.69 -17.35
CA LEU A 390 8.27 8.07 -17.07
C LEU A 390 7.14 8.87 -16.44
N LEU A 391 5.92 8.70 -16.97
CA LEU A 391 4.75 9.40 -16.46
C LEU A 391 4.44 9.03 -15.01
N THR A 392 4.71 7.78 -14.59
CA THR A 392 4.59 7.37 -13.18
C THR A 392 5.48 8.17 -12.23
N THR A 393 6.61 8.71 -12.71
CA THR A 393 7.57 9.49 -11.91
C THR A 393 7.23 10.97 -11.83
N SER A 394 6.15 11.41 -12.47
CA SER A 394 5.72 12.80 -12.44
C SER A 394 5.25 13.23 -11.04
N GLU A 395 5.53 14.50 -10.69
CA GLU A 395 5.11 15.09 -9.41
C GLU A 395 3.60 15.32 -9.33
N ASN A 396 2.93 15.45 -10.47
CA ASN A 396 1.49 15.62 -10.52
C ASN A 396 0.78 14.28 -10.28
N PRO A 397 -0.08 14.16 -9.25
CA PRO A 397 -0.74 12.90 -8.89
C PRO A 397 -1.60 12.31 -10.02
N VAL A 398 -2.23 13.17 -10.83
CA VAL A 398 -3.10 12.75 -11.94
C VAL A 398 -2.27 12.11 -13.04
N TRP A 399 -1.20 12.78 -13.47
CA TRP A 399 -0.28 12.24 -14.47
C TRP A 399 0.39 10.95 -13.98
N SER A 400 0.88 10.92 -12.74
CA SER A 400 1.47 9.71 -12.13
C SER A 400 0.48 8.54 -12.11
N GLY A 401 -0.78 8.81 -11.74
CA GLY A 401 -1.86 7.84 -11.78
C GLY A 401 -2.15 7.32 -13.20
N ILE A 402 -2.27 8.21 -14.19
CA ILE A 402 -2.48 7.86 -15.60
C ILE A 402 -1.31 7.02 -16.12
N GLY A 403 -0.07 7.35 -15.75
CA GLY A 403 1.12 6.57 -16.09
C GLY A 403 1.05 5.14 -15.58
N ARG A 404 0.66 4.96 -14.30
CA ARG A 404 0.53 3.63 -13.67
C ARG A 404 -0.56 2.81 -14.32
N ILE A 405 -1.70 3.43 -14.63
CA ILE A 405 -2.80 2.75 -15.33
C ILE A 405 -2.37 2.33 -16.73
N ASN A 406 -1.76 3.23 -17.52
CA ASN A 406 -1.31 2.90 -18.88
C ASN A 406 -0.24 1.81 -18.90
N LEU A 407 0.69 1.82 -17.94
CA LEU A 407 1.73 0.79 -17.82
C LEU A 407 1.13 -0.62 -17.63
N ILE A 408 -0.04 -0.72 -17.01
CA ILE A 408 -0.76 -1.99 -16.81
C ILE A 408 -1.72 -2.27 -17.98
N ALA A 409 -2.47 -1.26 -18.42
CA ALA A 409 -3.54 -1.40 -19.38
C ALA A 409 -3.04 -1.68 -20.80
N ILE A 410 -1.95 -1.02 -21.25
CA ILE A 410 -1.40 -1.24 -22.61
C ILE A 410 -1.07 -2.72 -22.86
N PRO A 411 -0.25 -3.41 -22.05
CA PRO A 411 0.01 -4.84 -22.26
C PRO A 411 -1.21 -5.73 -22.00
N THR A 412 -2.20 -5.26 -21.23
CA THR A 412 -3.46 -6.00 -21.01
C THR A 412 -4.37 -5.95 -22.24
N ILE A 413 -4.45 -4.79 -22.92
CA ILE A 413 -5.30 -4.57 -24.10
C ILE A 413 -4.64 -5.17 -25.34
N LEU A 414 -3.34 -4.91 -25.54
CA LEU A 414 -2.56 -5.49 -26.63
C LEU A 414 -2.49 -7.03 -26.54
N ALA A 415 -2.53 -7.55 -25.31
CA ALA A 415 -2.43 -8.96 -24.98
C ALA A 415 -1.43 -9.74 -25.85
N PRO A 416 -0.11 -9.39 -25.84
CA PRO A 416 0.88 -10.05 -26.68
C PRO A 416 0.75 -11.57 -26.62
N SER A 417 0.64 -12.20 -27.78
CA SER A 417 0.42 -13.63 -28.00
C SER A 417 1.28 -14.11 -29.17
N ASN A 418 1.50 -15.42 -29.26
CA ASN A 418 2.30 -16.02 -30.33
C ASN A 418 1.60 -17.27 -30.88
N PRO A 419 0.98 -17.22 -32.08
CA PRO A 419 0.95 -16.07 -33.01
C PRO A 419 0.08 -14.92 -32.50
N GLN A 420 0.43 -13.68 -32.87
CA GLN A 420 -0.36 -12.48 -32.52
C GLN A 420 -1.62 -12.44 -33.40
N SER A 421 -2.80 -12.28 -32.78
CA SER A 421 -4.05 -12.06 -33.51
C SER A 421 -4.31 -10.57 -33.73
N TYR A 422 -4.47 -10.14 -34.99
CA TYR A 422 -4.85 -8.76 -35.34
C TYR A 422 -6.35 -8.69 -35.64
N ASN A 423 -7.17 -8.92 -34.61
CA ASN A 423 -8.63 -8.95 -34.75
C ASN A 423 -9.27 -7.64 -34.25
N PRO A 424 -9.78 -6.77 -35.15
CA PRO A 424 -10.35 -5.48 -34.77
C PRO A 424 -11.62 -5.62 -33.93
N GLU A 425 -12.41 -6.67 -34.13
CA GLU A 425 -13.62 -6.94 -33.36
C GLU A 425 -13.26 -7.28 -31.91
N ALA A 426 -12.33 -8.22 -31.71
CA ALA A 426 -11.86 -8.61 -30.38
C ALA A 426 -11.23 -7.43 -29.63
N PHE A 427 -10.45 -6.60 -30.34
CA PHE A 427 -9.85 -5.39 -29.80
C PHE A 427 -10.92 -4.36 -29.35
N LEU A 428 -11.93 -4.10 -30.19
CA LEU A 428 -13.00 -3.15 -29.87
C LEU A 428 -13.81 -3.61 -28.66
N PHE A 429 -14.17 -4.90 -28.60
CA PHE A 429 -14.87 -5.44 -27.43
C PHE A 429 -14.01 -5.32 -26.17
N THR A 430 -12.76 -5.77 -26.20
CA THR A 430 -11.84 -5.66 -25.05
C THR A 430 -11.74 -4.22 -24.56
N SER A 431 -11.58 -3.27 -25.49
CA SER A 431 -11.50 -1.84 -25.21
C SER A 431 -12.78 -1.30 -24.55
N LEU A 432 -13.95 -1.65 -25.09
CA LEU A 432 -15.24 -1.25 -24.54
C LEU A 432 -15.43 -1.80 -23.13
N PHE A 433 -15.09 -3.07 -22.90
CA PHE A 433 -15.28 -3.75 -21.62
C PHE A 433 -14.33 -3.25 -20.52
N VAL A 434 -13.12 -2.81 -20.88
CA VAL A 434 -12.20 -2.13 -19.95
C VAL A 434 -12.78 -0.81 -19.48
N ILE A 435 -13.30 0.01 -20.42
CA ILE A 435 -13.92 1.30 -20.10
C ILE A 435 -15.22 1.10 -19.31
N ALA A 436 -16.06 0.15 -19.74
CA ALA A 436 -17.32 -0.18 -19.07
C ALA A 436 -17.10 -0.66 -17.63
N ALA A 437 -16.08 -1.49 -17.38
CA ALA A 437 -15.75 -1.93 -16.03
C ALA A 437 -15.44 -0.75 -15.09
N ALA A 438 -14.60 0.19 -15.52
CA ALA A 438 -14.28 1.38 -14.74
C ALA A 438 -15.51 2.30 -14.55
N ALA A 439 -16.32 2.48 -15.60
CA ALA A 439 -17.52 3.33 -15.55
C ALA A 439 -18.60 2.77 -14.61
N VAL A 440 -18.91 1.47 -14.72
CA VAL A 440 -19.90 0.79 -13.88
C VAL A 440 -19.45 0.76 -12.42
N LEU A 441 -18.18 0.47 -12.16
CA LEU A 441 -17.63 0.53 -10.80
C LEU A 441 -17.72 1.95 -10.23
N LEU A 442 -17.39 2.98 -11.01
CA LEU A 442 -17.49 4.36 -10.56
C LEU A 442 -18.95 4.74 -10.25
N ALA A 443 -19.89 4.33 -11.09
CA ALA A 443 -21.33 4.53 -10.86
C ALA A 443 -21.80 3.81 -9.58
N ALA A 444 -21.38 2.57 -9.36
CA ALA A 444 -21.68 1.83 -8.13
C ALA A 444 -21.09 2.51 -6.89
N GLN A 445 -19.87 3.03 -7.00
CA GLN A 445 -19.23 3.82 -5.94
C GLN A 445 -19.94 5.14 -5.70
N MET A 446 -20.55 5.77 -6.70
CA MET A 446 -21.38 6.96 -6.55
C MET A 446 -22.68 6.65 -5.82
N LEU A 447 -23.34 5.53 -6.17
CA LEU A 447 -24.57 5.08 -5.54
C LEU A 447 -24.38 4.72 -4.06
N ILE A 448 -23.26 4.06 -3.73
CA ILE A 448 -22.93 3.67 -2.36
C ILE A 448 -21.62 4.37 -1.95
N PRO A 449 -21.70 5.60 -1.42
CA PRO A 449 -20.53 6.37 -1.01
C PRO A 449 -19.74 5.71 0.13
N PRO A 450 -18.41 5.97 0.22
CA PRO A 450 -17.62 5.63 1.40
C PRO A 450 -18.16 6.35 2.64
N VAL A 451 -17.68 5.94 3.82
CA VAL A 451 -18.04 6.60 5.09
C VAL A 451 -17.75 8.09 4.98
N SER A 452 -18.67 8.94 5.43
CA SER A 452 -18.37 10.37 5.53
C SER A 452 -17.24 10.60 6.52
N ASP A 453 -16.38 11.56 6.21
CA ASP A 453 -15.23 11.92 7.06
C ASP A 453 -15.68 12.22 8.49
N ASP A 454 -16.83 12.88 8.68
CA ASP A 454 -17.47 13.12 9.99
C ASP A 454 -17.68 11.84 10.81
N LYS A 455 -18.29 10.82 10.20
CA LYS A 455 -18.59 9.55 10.89
C LYS A 455 -17.30 8.81 11.22
N GLN A 456 -16.32 8.86 10.32
CA GLN A 456 -15.00 8.28 10.56
C GLN A 456 -14.30 8.98 11.74
N ARG A 457 -14.32 10.31 11.79
CA ARG A 457 -13.78 11.11 12.90
C ARG A 457 -14.45 10.79 14.24
N MET A 458 -15.78 10.79 14.28
CA MET A 458 -16.55 10.44 15.49
C MET A 458 -16.21 9.05 16.02
N ARG A 459 -16.03 8.08 15.12
CA ARG A 459 -15.68 6.71 15.52
C ARG A 459 -14.28 6.62 16.10
N LEU A 460 -13.30 7.25 15.44
CA LEU A 460 -11.92 7.31 15.96
C LEU A 460 -11.85 7.96 17.34
N LEU A 461 -12.63 9.01 17.58
CA LEU A 461 -12.76 9.64 18.90
C LEU A 461 -13.41 8.70 19.93
N SER A 462 -14.51 8.03 19.57
CA SER A 462 -15.17 7.09 20.47
C SER A 462 -14.24 5.93 20.87
N GLU A 463 -13.47 5.41 19.92
CA GLU A 463 -12.47 4.37 20.17
C GLU A 463 -11.27 4.91 20.98
N ALA A 464 -10.96 6.21 20.90
CA ALA A 464 -9.90 6.84 21.70
C ALA A 464 -10.33 6.98 23.16
N ARG A 465 -11.57 7.44 23.39
CA ARG A 465 -12.16 7.49 24.73
C ARG A 465 -12.25 6.10 25.37
N GLY A 466 -12.73 5.12 24.62
CA GLY A 466 -12.86 3.74 25.12
C GLY A 466 -11.52 3.06 25.42
N ALA A 467 -10.42 3.54 24.85
CA ALA A 467 -9.08 3.04 25.13
C ALA A 467 -8.44 3.66 26.39
N LEU A 468 -9.00 4.76 26.93
CA LEU A 468 -8.55 5.34 28.19
C LEU A 468 -8.96 4.42 29.35
N GLY A 469 -7.98 3.88 30.08
CA GLY A 469 -8.22 3.01 31.23
C GLY A 469 -8.44 1.53 30.91
N ALA A 470 -8.47 1.14 29.63
CA ALA A 470 -8.38 -0.26 29.25
C ALA A 470 -6.94 -0.76 29.48
N ASP A 471 -6.72 -1.49 30.57
CA ASP A 471 -5.50 -2.27 30.78
C ASP A 471 -5.53 -3.48 29.83
N ASN A 472 -5.26 -3.23 28.55
CA ASN A 472 -5.02 -4.31 27.62
C ASN A 472 -3.73 -4.96 28.09
N GLY A 473 -3.82 -6.12 28.74
CA GLY A 473 -2.72 -7.01 29.14
C GLY A 473 -1.91 -7.56 27.96
N ASN A 474 -1.60 -6.70 27.00
CA ASN A 474 -0.86 -6.96 25.79
C ASN A 474 0.62 -6.78 26.05
N SER A 475 1.43 -7.60 25.37
CA SER A 475 2.89 -7.54 25.34
C SER A 475 3.46 -6.27 24.66
N GLU A 476 2.66 -5.21 24.50
CA GLU A 476 3.06 -3.98 23.80
C GLU A 476 3.80 -3.06 24.78
N SER A 477 4.95 -2.52 24.37
CA SER A 477 5.65 -1.54 25.21
C SER A 477 4.86 -0.21 25.28
N PRO A 478 5.05 0.60 26.32
CA PRO A 478 4.45 1.93 26.42
C PRO A 478 4.70 2.79 25.18
N GLU A 479 5.90 2.71 24.60
CA GLU A 479 6.29 3.43 23.39
C GLU A 479 5.57 2.90 22.14
N GLU A 480 5.43 1.59 22.00
CA GLU A 480 4.68 0.97 20.90
C GLU A 480 3.21 1.43 20.94
N ALA A 481 2.62 1.46 22.13
CA ALA A 481 1.26 1.94 22.32
C ALA A 481 1.13 3.45 22.00
N MET A 482 2.12 4.27 22.33
CA MET A 482 2.15 5.69 21.93
C MET A 482 2.23 5.85 20.41
N PHE A 483 3.04 5.04 19.74
CA PHE A 483 3.12 5.05 18.28
C PHE A 483 1.79 4.66 17.63
N ARG A 484 1.09 3.65 18.18
CA ARG A 484 -0.27 3.28 17.76
C ARG A 484 -1.23 4.46 17.87
N ASP A 485 -1.23 5.18 18.98
CA ASP A 485 -2.13 6.33 19.16
C ASP A 485 -1.74 7.51 18.26
N ALA A 486 -0.44 7.75 18.02
CA ALA A 486 0.02 8.72 17.04
C ALA A 486 -0.45 8.36 15.61
N SER A 487 -0.51 7.07 15.28
CA SER A 487 -1.06 6.64 13.99
C SER A 487 -2.57 6.87 13.86
N ARG A 488 -3.31 6.80 14.97
CA ARG A 488 -4.73 7.16 15.03
C ARG A 488 -4.94 8.66 14.74
N ILE A 489 -4.06 9.52 15.27
CA ILE A 489 -4.04 10.96 14.93
C ILE A 489 -3.83 11.15 13.42
N GLY A 490 -2.89 10.42 12.83
CA GLY A 490 -2.68 10.45 11.37
C GLY A 490 -3.94 10.05 10.57
N GLN A 491 -4.67 9.03 11.00
CA GLN A 491 -5.92 8.62 10.37
C GLN A 491 -7.04 9.67 10.53
N PHE A 492 -7.12 10.33 11.69
CA PHE A 492 -8.06 11.42 11.95
C PHE A 492 -7.79 12.63 11.05
N LEU A 493 -6.53 13.04 10.94
CA LEU A 493 -6.11 14.15 10.06
C LEU A 493 -6.38 13.85 8.58
N SER A 494 -6.29 12.59 8.18
CA SER A 494 -6.56 12.16 6.80
C SER A 494 -8.05 12.23 6.44
N ALA A 495 -8.94 12.15 7.44
CA ALA A 495 -10.40 12.32 7.30
C ALA A 495 -10.81 13.77 7.55
N ASP A 496 -10.08 14.73 6.97
CA ASP A 496 -10.27 16.19 7.13
C ASP A 496 -10.32 16.67 8.60
N GLY A 497 -9.71 15.91 9.52
CA GLY A 497 -9.69 16.22 10.95
C GLY A 497 -8.96 17.52 11.30
N ALA A 498 -8.15 18.07 10.39
CA ALA A 498 -7.49 19.36 10.60
C ALA A 498 -8.48 20.53 10.73
N GLN A 499 -9.68 20.43 10.13
CA GLN A 499 -10.71 21.48 10.23
C GLN A 499 -11.58 21.34 11.49
N ASP A 500 -11.63 20.16 12.11
CA ASP A 500 -12.36 19.91 13.36
C ASP A 500 -11.46 20.15 14.57
N SER A 501 -11.30 21.44 14.92
CA SER A 501 -10.46 21.87 16.03
C SER A 501 -10.88 21.27 17.38
N ARG A 502 -12.19 21.05 17.60
CA ARG A 502 -12.71 20.47 18.84
C ARG A 502 -12.39 18.98 18.93
N GLY A 503 -12.72 18.20 17.89
CA GLY A 503 -12.40 16.78 17.85
C GLY A 503 -10.89 16.53 17.92
N LEU A 504 -10.10 17.35 17.23
CA LEU A 504 -8.64 17.27 17.28
C LEU A 504 -8.09 17.55 18.69
N ALA A 505 -8.59 18.59 19.37
CA ALA A 505 -8.19 18.89 20.75
C ALA A 505 -8.53 17.74 21.71
N GLU A 506 -9.72 17.15 21.55
CA GLU A 506 -10.15 16.02 22.35
C GLU A 506 -9.28 14.77 22.09
N LEU A 507 -8.98 14.47 20.82
CA LEU A 507 -8.10 13.35 20.47
C LEU A 507 -6.69 13.53 21.06
N LEU A 508 -6.17 14.75 21.03
CA LEU A 508 -4.87 15.08 21.63
C LEU A 508 -4.91 14.97 23.15
N SER A 509 -6.01 15.37 23.80
CA SER A 509 -6.16 15.16 25.25
C SER A 509 -6.19 13.67 25.61
N CYS A 510 -6.85 12.83 24.81
CA CYS A 510 -6.84 11.37 25.00
C CYS A 510 -5.43 10.82 24.81
N PHE A 511 -4.69 11.30 23.80
CA PHE A 511 -3.31 10.92 23.55
C PHE A 511 -2.40 11.27 24.75
N ASP A 512 -2.47 12.51 25.24
CA ASP A 512 -1.65 12.99 26.36
C ASP A 512 -2.00 12.25 27.67
N GLN A 513 -3.28 12.02 27.95
CA GLN A 513 -3.73 11.23 29.11
C GLN A 513 -3.25 9.78 29.05
N SER A 514 -3.37 9.13 27.88
CA SER A 514 -2.92 7.74 27.71
C SER A 514 -1.41 7.59 27.93
N ALA A 515 -0.61 8.56 27.48
CA ALA A 515 0.83 8.57 27.69
C ALA A 515 1.19 8.79 29.17
N MET A 516 0.47 9.66 29.87
CA MET A 516 0.66 9.89 31.31
C MET A 516 0.34 8.63 32.14
N LEU A 517 -0.81 7.99 31.89
CA LEU A 517 -1.22 6.76 32.59
C LEU A 517 -0.18 5.63 32.41
N ARG A 518 0.35 5.47 31.19
CA ARG A 518 1.38 4.45 30.91
C ARG A 518 2.69 4.72 31.65
N ARG A 519 3.08 5.99 31.84
CA ARG A 519 4.26 6.35 32.63
C ARG A 519 4.06 5.99 34.10
N CYS A 520 2.93 6.38 34.69
CA CYS A 520 2.61 6.07 36.09
C CYS A 520 2.59 4.56 36.35
N ASN A 521 2.14 3.75 35.38
CA ASN A 521 2.13 2.30 35.51
C ASN A 521 3.53 1.66 35.33
N ALA A 522 4.47 2.33 34.66
CA ALA A 522 5.80 1.79 34.39
C ALA A 522 6.83 2.06 35.52
N GLU A 523 6.68 3.16 36.26
CA GLU A 523 7.54 3.51 37.40
C GLU A 523 7.60 2.45 38.51
N PRO A 524 6.47 1.89 39.02
CA PRO A 524 6.53 0.88 40.08
C PRO A 524 7.18 -0.43 39.60
N THR A 525 7.01 -0.81 38.34
CA THR A 525 7.59 -2.04 37.77
C THR A 525 9.12 -1.95 37.65
N GLN A 526 9.65 -0.77 37.31
CA GLN A 526 11.09 -0.53 37.25
C GLN A 526 11.75 -0.51 38.63
N LEU A 527 11.06 0.00 39.65
CA LEU A 527 11.54 -0.02 41.04
C LEU A 527 11.63 -1.44 41.59
N VAL A 528 10.65 -2.30 41.26
CA VAL A 528 10.67 -3.71 41.64
C VAL A 528 11.81 -4.47 40.93
N ASP A 529 12.02 -4.24 39.63
CA ASP A 529 13.11 -4.87 38.85
C ASP A 529 14.51 -4.36 39.25
N ALA A 530 14.63 -3.12 39.71
CA ALA A 530 15.87 -2.58 40.24
C ALA A 530 16.20 -3.21 41.60
N SER A 531 15.20 -3.33 42.49
CA SER A 531 15.37 -3.94 43.80
C SER A 531 15.72 -5.44 43.74
N SER A 532 15.25 -6.15 42.72
CA SER A 532 15.56 -7.57 42.53
C SER A 532 16.96 -7.82 41.98
N ARG A 533 17.51 -6.88 41.20
CA ARG A 533 18.91 -6.93 40.69
C ARG A 533 19.95 -6.54 41.72
N GLU A 534 19.59 -5.74 42.73
CA GLU A 534 20.48 -5.43 43.85
C GLU A 534 20.49 -6.53 44.93
N ALA A 535 19.53 -7.46 44.88
CA ALA A 535 19.41 -8.59 45.81
C ALA A 535 20.09 -9.89 45.32
N THR A 536 20.72 -9.88 44.14
CA THR A 536 21.52 -10.96 43.54
C THR A 536 22.94 -10.49 43.30
#